data_AF-A0A7C7MW92-F1
#
_entry.id   AF-A0A7C7MW92-F1
#
_cell.length_a   1.000
_cell.length_b   1.000
_cell.length_c   1.000
_cell.angle_alpha   90.00
_cell.angle_beta   90.00
_cell.angle_gamma   90.00
#
_symmetry.space_group_name_H-M   'P 1'
#
loop_
_entity.id
_entity.type
_entity.pdbx_description
1 polymer ?
#
loop_
_entity_poly.entity_id
_entity_poly.type
_entity_poly.pdbx_seq_one_letter_code
_entity_poly.pdbx_strand_id
1 'polypeptide(L)'
;MLMRMLVILPVAFLLGESHSIKLRPDNTELSLLENTEEKITLKYEVSHIYGFDVETEEGVFSEISIPQGHYIGSIGTPKLPARKELIEIPFGAEVSIRVTGFNVEEYALDDLGITQKLMPVQPSISKSADMDKVKFEYDEPAYNRDAFSDHELASIEVLGTLRGMRIARVVLAPVRYNPITNRIRMYNDLVVQVDLTGSNQDLTKHIKASTYSPYFDVVYQSVLNGRDQDYPDHPDLTTFPVKYLIVSDPMFETVLQPFIEWKTMKGFEVIIGYTNDIGSSVANIQNWIFGHYNDATPDDPAPSFVLFVGDVQQVPASSLGSASNKKTDLYYCSVDGDMFPEMYYGRFSAMNTSQLQAQINKTLYYEKYEFENPSYLDDVTLIAGADGYWN
;
A
#
# COMPACT_ATOMS: atom_id res chain seq x y z
N MET A 1 33.98 14.89 -44.05
CA MET A 1 33.90 16.04 -43.13
C MET A 1 32.44 16.29 -42.81
N LEU A 2 31.89 15.54 -41.85
CA LEU A 2 30.59 15.83 -41.24
C LEU A 2 30.80 15.79 -39.73
N MET A 3 30.68 16.97 -39.14
CA MET A 3 30.92 17.30 -37.76
C MET A 3 29.81 16.68 -36.91
N ARG A 4 30.13 15.66 -36.11
CA ARG A 4 29.23 15.16 -35.06
C ARG A 4 29.18 16.23 -33.97
N MET A 5 28.11 17.01 -33.97
CA MET A 5 27.81 17.99 -32.93
C MET A 5 27.37 17.21 -31.69
N LEU A 6 28.31 17.04 -30.75
CA LEU A 6 28.06 16.50 -29.43
C LEU A 6 27.25 17.56 -28.65
N VAL A 7 25.94 17.38 -28.55
CA VAL A 7 25.10 18.19 -27.66
C VAL A 7 25.32 17.65 -26.25
N ILE A 8 26.26 18.27 -25.53
CA ILE A 8 26.36 18.12 -24.07
C ILE A 8 25.22 18.96 -23.50
N LEU A 9 24.15 18.30 -23.07
CA LEU A 9 23.12 18.92 -22.24
C LEU A 9 23.76 19.19 -20.87
N PRO A 10 23.86 20.44 -20.39
CA PRO A 10 24.21 20.66 -19.00
C PRO A 10 23.01 20.22 -18.17
N VAL A 11 23.10 19.04 -17.55
CA VAL A 11 22.25 18.71 -16.41
C VAL A 11 22.69 19.63 -15.29
N ALA A 12 22.06 20.79 -15.20
CA ALA A 12 22.15 21.63 -14.02
C ALA A 12 21.35 20.91 -12.92
N PHE A 13 22.01 20.00 -12.21
CA PHE A 13 21.62 19.71 -10.84
C PHE A 13 21.79 21.03 -10.09
N LEU A 14 20.68 21.73 -9.83
CA LEU A 14 20.64 22.61 -8.66
C LEU A 14 20.72 21.67 -7.46
N LEU A 15 21.96 21.39 -7.04
CA LEU A 15 22.25 20.77 -5.77
C LEU A 15 21.77 21.77 -4.72
N GLY A 16 20.57 21.59 -4.17
CA GLY A 16 20.30 22.07 -2.83
C GLY A 16 21.42 21.53 -1.93
N GLU A 17 21.96 22.35 -1.03
CA GLU A 17 22.99 21.88 -0.12
C GLU A 17 22.42 20.69 0.67
N SER A 18 22.93 19.49 0.39
CA SER A 18 22.54 18.30 1.10
C SER A 18 23.32 18.25 2.40
N HIS A 19 22.62 18.47 3.51
CA HIS A 19 23.20 18.37 4.85
C HIS A 19 23.06 16.92 5.34
N SER A 20 24.08 16.40 6.03
CA SER A 20 24.01 15.05 6.60
C SER A 20 24.50 15.02 8.05
N ILE A 21 23.64 14.59 8.96
CA ILE A 21 23.99 14.32 10.35
C ILE A 21 24.38 12.86 10.45
N LYS A 22 25.65 12.55 10.73
CA LYS A 22 26.09 11.17 10.97
C LYS A 22 25.91 10.84 12.45
N LEU A 23 25.00 9.92 12.73
CA LEU A 23 24.66 9.47 14.09
C LEU A 23 25.46 8.23 14.52
N ARG A 24 25.82 7.36 13.57
CA ARG A 24 26.59 6.12 13.81
C ARG A 24 27.35 5.67 12.56
N PRO A 25 28.33 4.75 12.66
CA PRO A 25 29.09 4.27 11.51
C PRO A 25 28.35 3.30 10.59
N ASP A 26 27.42 2.51 11.12
CA ASP A 26 26.69 1.49 10.33
C ASP A 26 25.50 2.08 9.56
N ASN A 27 24.84 1.26 8.75
CA ASN A 27 23.65 1.65 7.98
C ASN A 27 22.41 1.83 8.87
N THR A 28 21.44 2.60 8.37
CA THR A 28 20.10 2.66 8.97
C THR A 28 19.42 1.30 8.79
N GLU A 29 18.95 0.72 9.87
CA GLU A 29 18.42 -0.64 9.89
C GLU A 29 17.22 -0.73 10.85
N LEU A 30 16.21 -1.49 10.43
CA LEU A 30 15.15 -1.96 11.30
C LEU A 30 15.25 -3.48 11.36
N SER A 31 15.56 -4.01 12.53
CA SER A 31 15.75 -5.45 12.74
C SER A 31 14.66 -6.03 13.63
N LEU A 32 14.30 -7.28 13.32
CA LEU A 32 13.37 -8.10 14.09
C LEU A 32 14.18 -8.91 15.11
N LEU A 33 14.13 -8.51 16.38
CA LEU A 33 14.86 -9.20 17.46
C LEU A 33 14.10 -10.42 17.98
N GLU A 34 12.77 -10.39 17.91
CA GLU A 34 11.90 -11.46 18.37
C GLU A 34 10.61 -11.46 17.55
N ASN A 35 10.16 -12.65 17.14
CA ASN A 35 8.94 -12.84 16.36
C ASN A 35 8.21 -14.09 16.82
N THR A 36 7.32 -13.95 17.80
CA THR A 36 6.53 -15.04 18.37
C THR A 36 5.04 -14.72 18.28
N GLU A 37 4.18 -15.69 18.55
CA GLU A 37 2.72 -15.53 18.52
C GLU A 37 2.18 -14.58 19.61
N GLU A 38 2.98 -14.30 20.63
CA GLU A 38 2.59 -13.48 21.79
C GLU A 38 3.32 -12.13 21.80
N LYS A 39 4.41 -12.01 21.04
CA LYS A 39 5.33 -10.88 21.15
C LYS A 39 6.19 -10.70 19.91
N ILE A 40 6.33 -9.44 19.49
CA ILE A 40 7.29 -9.00 18.48
C ILE A 40 8.21 -7.94 19.10
N THR A 41 9.52 -8.07 18.91
CA THR A 41 10.50 -7.06 19.34
C THR A 41 11.22 -6.52 18.12
N LEU A 42 11.23 -5.19 17.97
CA LEU A 42 11.90 -4.47 16.89
C LEU A 42 13.02 -3.61 17.47
N LYS A 43 14.11 -3.47 16.71
CA LYS A 43 15.17 -2.50 16.99
C LYS A 43 15.40 -1.62 15.78
N TYR A 44 15.29 -0.31 16.00
CA TYR A 44 15.49 0.68 14.96
C TYR A 44 16.74 1.52 15.20
N GLU A 45 17.63 1.47 14.23
CA GLU A 45 18.95 2.06 14.26
C GLU A 45 19.07 3.05 13.11
N VAL A 46 19.31 4.31 13.41
CA VAL A 46 19.38 5.38 12.40
C VAL A 46 20.82 5.82 12.25
N SER A 47 21.32 5.73 11.01
CA SER A 47 22.69 6.08 10.66
C SER A 47 22.89 7.55 10.36
N HIS A 48 21.99 8.10 9.55
CA HIS A 48 22.09 9.44 9.02
C HIS A 48 20.73 10.10 8.97
N ILE A 49 20.72 11.40 9.22
CA ILE A 49 19.61 12.30 8.87
C ILE A 49 20.10 13.19 7.74
N TYR A 50 19.34 13.29 6.67
CA TYR A 50 19.61 14.17 5.54
C TYR A 50 18.71 15.39 5.62
N GLY A 51 19.24 16.57 5.27
CA GLY A 51 18.50 17.81 5.17
C GLY A 51 18.65 18.43 3.78
N PHE A 52 17.60 19.05 3.28
CA PHE A 52 17.62 19.87 2.06
C PHE A 52 16.58 20.99 2.16
N ASP A 53 16.82 22.09 1.46
CA ASP A 53 15.90 23.22 1.44
C ASP A 53 14.81 23.08 0.36
N VAL A 54 13.64 23.63 0.66
CA VAL A 54 12.43 23.64 -0.15
C VAL A 54 11.93 25.08 -0.25
N GLU A 55 11.81 25.58 -1.49
CA GLU A 55 11.20 26.89 -1.75
C GLU A 55 9.68 26.77 -1.77
N THR A 56 8.99 27.63 -1.01
CA THR A 56 7.52 27.68 -0.96
C THR A 56 7.04 29.13 -1.11
N GLU A 57 5.74 29.33 -1.30
CA GLU A 57 5.14 30.67 -1.37
C GLU A 57 5.31 31.46 -0.07
N GLU A 58 5.47 30.77 1.07
CA GLU A 58 5.66 31.36 2.41
C GLU A 58 7.14 31.48 2.80
N GLY A 59 8.06 31.18 1.89
CA GLY A 59 9.51 31.28 2.09
C GLY A 59 10.24 29.94 1.98
N VAL A 60 11.51 29.94 2.40
CA VAL A 60 12.34 28.73 2.34
C VAL A 60 12.17 27.95 3.65
N PHE A 61 11.89 26.67 3.52
CA PHE A 61 11.87 25.70 4.63
C PHE A 61 12.95 24.65 4.41
N SER A 62 13.35 23.95 5.47
CA SER A 62 14.19 22.76 5.33
C SER A 62 13.37 21.49 5.56
N GLU A 63 13.60 20.44 4.78
CA GLU A 63 13.05 19.11 5.06
C GLU A 63 14.17 18.19 5.54
N ILE A 64 13.88 17.43 6.62
CA ILE A 64 14.77 16.38 7.10
C ILE A 64 14.20 14.99 6.81
N SER A 65 15.06 14.06 6.42
CA SER A 65 14.70 12.69 6.06
C SER A 65 15.68 11.67 6.63
N ILE A 66 15.20 10.44 6.80
CA ILE A 66 16.00 9.28 7.19
C ILE A 66 15.89 8.26 6.03
N PRO A 67 16.95 7.49 5.70
CA PRO A 67 16.86 6.45 4.68
C PRO A 67 15.65 5.54 4.87
N GLN A 68 14.91 5.32 3.77
CA GLN A 68 13.69 4.52 3.76
C GLN A 68 12.66 4.97 4.84
N GLY A 69 12.71 6.24 5.20
CA GLY A 69 11.78 6.89 6.12
C GLY A 69 10.59 7.50 5.36
N HIS A 70 9.47 7.53 6.06
CA HIS A 70 8.31 8.37 5.77
C HIS A 70 8.32 9.55 6.74
N TYR A 71 7.16 10.19 6.93
CA TYR A 71 6.99 11.27 7.90
C TYR A 71 5.76 11.08 8.80
N ILE A 72 5.76 11.81 9.92
CA ILE A 72 4.61 12.05 10.78
C ILE A 72 4.33 13.57 10.87
N GLY A 73 3.21 13.90 11.50
CA GLY A 73 2.74 15.27 11.71
C GLY A 73 1.34 15.45 11.16
N SER A 74 0.56 16.29 11.83
CA SER A 74 -0.72 16.79 11.30
C SER A 74 -0.46 17.87 10.25
N ILE A 75 -1.42 18.09 9.34
CA ILE A 75 -1.34 19.17 8.35
C ILE A 75 -0.97 20.49 9.04
N GLY A 76 0.02 21.20 8.47
CA GLY A 76 0.53 22.47 8.98
C GLY A 76 1.56 22.35 10.10
N THR A 77 1.74 21.19 10.75
CA THR A 77 2.77 21.00 11.79
C THR A 77 4.10 20.53 11.18
N PRO A 78 5.25 20.69 11.88
CA PRO A 78 6.54 20.24 11.36
C PRO A 78 6.53 18.78 10.88
N LYS A 79 6.98 18.56 9.64
CA LYS A 79 7.13 17.25 9.02
C LYS A 79 8.37 16.56 9.57
N LEU A 80 8.17 15.53 10.40
CA LEU A 80 9.28 14.82 11.07
C LEU A 80 9.44 13.41 10.50
N PRO A 81 10.68 12.94 10.29
CA PRO A 81 10.91 11.64 9.69
C PRO A 81 10.54 10.51 10.66
N ALA A 82 9.95 9.47 10.11
CA ALA A 82 9.51 8.29 10.84
C ALA A 82 9.62 7.04 9.96
N ARG A 83 9.86 5.88 10.57
CA ARG A 83 9.73 4.59 9.89
C ARG A 83 8.29 4.10 10.05
N LYS A 84 7.69 3.61 8.97
CA LYS A 84 6.36 2.99 8.99
C LYS A 84 6.49 1.61 8.38
N GLU A 85 6.02 0.60 9.08
CA GLU A 85 6.13 -0.79 8.64
C GLU A 85 4.84 -1.54 8.87
N LEU A 86 4.54 -2.45 7.94
CA LEU A 86 3.45 -3.39 8.09
C LEU A 86 3.95 -4.66 8.77
N ILE A 87 3.20 -5.10 9.78
CA ILE A 87 3.37 -6.39 10.42
C ILE A 87 2.06 -7.17 10.31
N GLU A 88 2.18 -8.49 10.26
CA GLU A 88 1.08 -9.40 10.50
C GLU A 88 0.90 -9.63 12.00
N ILE A 89 -0.34 -9.68 12.45
CA ILE A 89 -0.72 -10.03 13.81
C ILE A 89 -1.72 -11.20 13.79
N PRO A 90 -1.70 -12.09 14.80
CA PRO A 90 -2.66 -13.19 14.85
C PRO A 90 -4.08 -12.70 15.11
N PHE A 91 -5.06 -13.52 14.70
CA PHE A 91 -6.47 -13.27 15.02
C PHE A 91 -6.71 -13.44 16.53
N GLY A 92 -7.64 -12.66 17.07
CA GLY A 92 -7.96 -12.63 18.50
C GLY A 92 -6.99 -11.80 19.35
N ALA A 93 -5.80 -11.45 18.85
CA ALA A 93 -4.86 -10.65 19.63
C ALA A 93 -5.36 -9.21 19.85
N GLU A 94 -5.36 -8.80 21.12
CA GLU A 94 -5.28 -7.40 21.53
C GLU A 94 -3.83 -6.95 21.42
N VAL A 95 -3.62 -5.78 20.80
CA VAL A 95 -2.30 -5.33 20.40
C VAL A 95 -1.92 -4.07 21.19
N SER A 96 -0.77 -4.11 21.84
CA SER A 96 -0.16 -2.94 22.48
C SER A 96 1.29 -2.80 22.09
N ILE A 97 1.79 -1.57 22.08
CA ILE A 97 3.18 -1.25 21.76
C ILE A 97 3.80 -0.42 22.87
N ARG A 98 5.07 -0.69 23.19
CA ARG A 98 5.83 0.13 24.14
C ARG A 98 7.30 0.21 23.77
N VAL A 99 7.89 1.35 24.09
CA VAL A 99 9.33 1.56 23.99
C VAL A 99 10.01 0.98 25.23
N THR A 100 11.04 0.17 25.02
CA THR A 100 11.77 -0.54 26.09
C THR A 100 13.21 -0.08 26.25
N GLY A 101 13.78 0.60 25.26
CA GLY A 101 15.12 1.19 25.33
C GLY A 101 15.39 2.14 24.17
N PHE A 102 16.29 3.09 24.39
CA PHE A 102 16.83 4.01 23.38
C PHE A 102 18.03 4.78 23.95
N ASN A 103 18.83 5.35 23.06
CA ASN A 103 19.79 6.42 23.34
C ASN A 103 19.20 7.76 22.88
N VAL A 104 19.48 8.85 23.59
CA VAL A 104 18.95 10.16 23.25
C VAL A 104 20.04 11.22 23.18
N GLU A 105 20.05 11.97 22.08
CA GLU A 105 20.95 13.09 21.85
C GLU A 105 20.18 14.29 21.30
N GLU A 106 20.69 15.50 21.53
CA GLU A 106 20.13 16.74 20.98
C GLU A 106 21.11 17.40 20.03
N TYR A 107 20.60 17.87 18.90
CA TYR A 107 21.38 18.57 17.90
C TYR A 107 20.75 19.92 17.60
N ALA A 108 21.56 20.98 17.57
CA ALA A 108 21.14 22.23 16.94
C ALA A 108 21.21 22.04 15.42
N LEU A 109 20.09 22.29 14.74
CA LEU A 109 20.04 22.16 13.28
C LEU A 109 20.95 23.18 12.59
N ASP A 110 21.12 24.36 13.20
CA ASP A 110 22.03 25.41 12.72
C ASP A 110 23.49 24.90 12.61
N ASP A 111 23.96 24.10 13.58
CA ASP A 111 25.32 23.51 13.58
C ASP A 111 25.53 22.52 12.41
N LEU A 112 24.44 22.12 11.78
CA LEU A 112 24.39 21.12 10.71
C LEU A 112 24.07 21.75 9.35
N GLY A 113 24.00 23.08 9.28
CA GLY A 113 23.67 23.85 8.08
C GLY A 113 22.17 24.00 7.82
N ILE A 114 21.32 23.41 8.66
CA ILE A 114 19.86 23.47 8.52
C ILE A 114 19.35 24.69 9.30
N THR A 115 19.35 25.83 8.63
CA THR A 115 19.06 27.14 9.26
C THR A 115 17.60 27.58 9.14
N GLN A 116 16.84 26.99 8.21
CA GLN A 116 15.40 27.26 8.08
C GLN A 116 14.58 26.40 9.05
N LYS A 117 13.33 26.80 9.26
CA LYS A 117 12.38 25.96 10.01
C LYS A 117 12.07 24.70 9.22
N LEU A 118 11.75 23.62 9.93
CA LEU A 118 11.34 22.39 9.27
C LEU A 118 10.03 22.58 8.49
N MET A 119 9.94 22.02 7.29
CA MET A 119 8.78 22.10 6.40
C MET A 119 7.50 21.59 7.09
N PRO A 120 6.37 22.30 7.02
CA PRO A 120 5.09 21.79 7.52
C PRO A 120 4.52 20.67 6.65
N VAL A 121 3.80 19.72 7.24
CA VAL A 121 3.07 18.69 6.51
C VAL A 121 2.00 19.34 5.63
N GLN A 122 2.07 19.09 4.32
CA GLN A 122 1.07 19.53 3.35
C GLN A 122 0.05 18.42 3.03
N PRO A 123 -1.20 18.77 2.69
CA PRO A 123 -2.18 17.79 2.22
C PRO A 123 -1.78 17.19 0.86
N SER A 124 -2.27 15.99 0.56
CA SER A 124 -2.14 15.44 -0.80
C SER A 124 -2.97 16.25 -1.80
N ILE A 125 -2.38 16.55 -2.95
CA ILE A 125 -3.00 17.37 -4.00
C ILE A 125 -3.46 16.45 -5.13
N SER A 126 -4.67 16.69 -5.65
CA SER A 126 -5.12 16.02 -6.88
C SER A 126 -4.29 16.48 -8.07
N LYS A 127 -3.88 15.57 -8.95
CA LYS A 127 -3.19 15.94 -10.21
C LYS A 127 -4.00 16.85 -11.13
N SER A 128 -5.31 16.96 -10.90
CA SER A 128 -6.21 17.88 -11.63
C SER A 128 -6.56 19.13 -10.81
N ALA A 129 -5.94 19.33 -9.65
CA ALA A 129 -6.13 20.53 -8.86
C ALA A 129 -5.52 21.73 -9.58
N ASP A 130 -6.15 22.88 -9.36
CA ASP A 130 -5.63 24.17 -9.78
C ASP A 130 -4.59 24.62 -8.73
N MET A 131 -3.31 24.65 -9.10
CA MET A 131 -2.21 24.87 -8.16
C MET A 131 -2.23 26.28 -7.56
N ASP A 132 -2.71 27.27 -8.30
CA ASP A 132 -2.88 28.64 -7.81
C ASP A 132 -3.94 28.75 -6.69
N LYS A 133 -4.74 27.68 -6.48
CA LYS A 133 -5.75 27.59 -5.42
C LYS A 133 -5.33 26.69 -4.26
N VAL A 134 -4.18 26.03 -4.36
CA VAL A 134 -3.68 25.19 -3.28
C VAL A 134 -3.14 26.12 -2.19
N LYS A 135 -3.77 26.07 -1.02
CA LYS A 135 -3.31 26.83 0.14
C LYS A 135 -2.11 26.12 0.76
N PHE A 136 -1.04 26.87 1.02
CA PHE A 136 0.04 26.42 1.88
C PHE A 136 -0.43 26.34 3.34
N GLU A 137 -0.31 25.16 3.95
CA GLU A 137 -0.74 24.94 5.32
C GLU A 137 0.41 25.14 6.30
N TYR A 138 0.21 26.01 7.28
CA TYR A 138 1.18 26.35 8.33
C TYR A 138 0.46 26.58 9.67
N ASP A 139 0.78 25.75 10.67
CA ASP A 139 0.20 25.83 12.02
C ASP A 139 1.03 26.78 12.89
N GLU A 140 0.65 28.06 12.90
CA GLU A 140 1.34 29.09 13.70
C GLU A 140 1.52 28.69 15.19
N PRO A 141 0.50 28.18 15.91
CA PRO A 141 0.69 27.66 17.27
C PRO A 141 1.78 26.59 17.39
N ALA A 142 1.84 25.63 16.45
CA ALA A 142 2.85 24.57 16.47
C ALA A 142 4.26 25.14 16.33
N TYR A 143 4.46 26.13 15.44
CA TYR A 143 5.78 26.73 15.20
C TYR A 143 6.20 27.77 16.24
N ASN A 144 5.25 28.34 17.00
CA ASN A 144 5.54 29.29 18.07
C ASN A 144 5.74 28.63 19.45
N ARG A 145 5.72 27.30 19.51
CA ARG A 145 5.90 26.54 20.76
C ARG A 145 7.38 26.33 21.07
N ASP A 146 7.87 26.94 22.16
CA ASP A 146 9.22 26.67 22.68
C ASP A 146 9.27 25.37 23.50
N ALA A 147 9.01 24.26 22.83
CA ALA A 147 9.17 22.93 23.38
C ALA A 147 9.36 21.92 22.25
N PHE A 148 9.99 20.79 22.57
CA PHE A 148 10.00 19.66 21.65
C PHE A 148 8.57 19.15 21.40
N SER A 149 8.29 18.73 20.16
CA SER A 149 7.07 18.01 19.81
C SER A 149 6.87 16.78 20.71
N ASP A 150 5.62 16.45 21.01
CA ASP A 150 5.28 15.44 22.03
C ASP A 150 4.50 14.25 21.49
N HIS A 151 4.83 13.82 20.27
CA HIS A 151 4.29 12.58 19.71
C HIS A 151 4.93 11.34 20.36
N GLU A 152 4.21 10.23 20.28
CA GLU A 152 4.71 8.92 20.70
C GLU A 152 5.89 8.49 19.82
N LEU A 153 6.96 7.96 20.44
CA LEU A 153 8.12 7.45 19.70
C LEU A 153 7.81 6.16 18.94
N ALA A 154 6.83 5.39 19.43
CA ALA A 154 6.34 4.18 18.80
C ALA A 154 4.82 4.11 18.97
N SER A 155 4.09 3.88 17.89
CA SER A 155 2.65 3.64 17.90
C SER A 155 2.29 2.48 16.97
N ILE A 156 1.12 1.89 17.19
CA ILE A 156 0.61 0.77 16.39
C ILE A 156 -0.86 0.98 16.07
N GLU A 157 -1.23 0.65 14.84
CA GLU A 157 -2.60 0.77 14.34
C GLU A 157 -2.98 -0.50 13.58
N VAL A 158 -4.07 -1.16 13.98
CA VAL A 158 -4.62 -2.29 13.21
C VAL A 158 -5.34 -1.71 11.99
N LEU A 159 -4.89 -2.09 10.79
CA LEU A 159 -5.41 -1.52 9.55
C LEU A 159 -6.60 -2.31 8.99
N GLY A 160 -6.63 -3.62 9.22
CA GLY A 160 -7.64 -4.52 8.64
C GLY A 160 -7.08 -5.91 8.36
N THR A 161 -7.75 -6.64 7.49
CA THR A 161 -7.40 -7.98 7.05
C THR A 161 -7.27 -8.00 5.53
N LEU A 162 -6.15 -8.52 5.03
CA LEU A 162 -5.98 -8.78 3.62
C LEU A 162 -5.85 -10.28 3.43
N ARG A 163 -6.91 -10.90 2.88
CA ARG A 163 -6.94 -12.31 2.51
C ARG A 163 -6.44 -13.25 3.62
N GLY A 164 -6.99 -13.07 4.81
CA GLY A 164 -6.64 -13.85 6.00
C GLY A 164 -5.33 -13.46 6.67
N MET A 165 -4.64 -12.40 6.22
CA MET A 165 -3.60 -11.75 7.02
C MET A 165 -4.18 -10.54 7.74
N ARG A 166 -4.21 -10.56 9.06
CA ARG A 166 -4.59 -9.38 9.85
C ARG A 166 -3.37 -8.47 9.99
N ILE A 167 -3.47 -7.26 9.46
CA ILE A 167 -2.33 -6.35 9.28
C ILE A 167 -2.41 -5.21 10.29
N ALA A 168 -1.26 -4.89 10.89
CA ALA A 168 -1.06 -3.69 11.68
C ALA A 168 0.13 -2.88 11.15
N ARG A 169 0.08 -1.56 11.35
CA ARG A 169 1.17 -0.65 11.03
C ARG A 169 1.88 -0.22 12.30
N VAL A 170 3.18 -0.51 12.38
CA VAL A 170 4.08 0.07 13.38
C VAL A 170 4.65 1.38 12.85
N VAL A 171 4.58 2.43 13.65
CA VAL A 171 5.19 3.72 13.35
C VAL A 171 6.26 4.01 14.39
N LEU A 172 7.50 4.22 13.94
CA LEU A 172 8.64 4.59 14.77
C LEU A 172 9.07 6.01 14.42
N ALA A 173 8.88 6.95 15.34
CA ALA A 173 9.09 8.38 15.12
C ALA A 173 10.20 8.93 16.04
N PRO A 174 11.48 8.68 15.73
CA PRO A 174 12.60 8.92 16.64
C PRO A 174 13.02 10.38 16.74
N VAL A 175 12.48 11.29 15.93
CA VAL A 175 12.88 12.71 15.93
C VAL A 175 11.80 13.54 16.59
N ARG A 176 12.15 14.35 17.57
CA ARG A 176 11.33 15.46 18.09
C ARG A 176 11.97 16.78 17.74
N TYR A 177 11.16 17.81 17.52
CA TYR A 177 11.64 19.13 17.08
C TYR A 177 11.13 20.25 17.99
N ASN A 178 12.01 21.17 18.37
CA ASN A 178 11.65 22.45 18.97
C ASN A 178 11.82 23.55 17.91
N PRO A 179 10.72 24.16 17.43
CA PRO A 179 10.77 25.17 16.38
C PRO A 179 11.37 26.50 16.84
N ILE A 180 11.31 26.87 18.12
CA ILE A 180 11.87 28.14 18.60
C ILE A 180 13.40 28.08 18.66
N THR A 181 13.94 27.02 19.26
CA THR A 181 15.40 26.85 19.42
C THR A 181 16.08 26.20 18.21
N ASN A 182 15.32 25.83 17.18
CA ASN A 182 15.77 25.09 15.99
C ASN A 182 16.61 23.85 16.35
N ARG A 183 16.13 23.07 17.32
CA ARG A 183 16.81 21.87 17.83
C ARG A 183 15.98 20.62 17.59
N ILE A 184 16.66 19.53 17.29
CA ILE A 184 16.07 18.20 17.30
C ILE A 184 16.55 17.39 18.49
N ARG A 185 15.67 16.55 19.02
CA ARG A 185 16.02 15.47 19.95
C ARG A 185 15.83 14.15 19.22
N MET A 186 16.91 13.41 19.09
CA MET A 186 16.98 12.16 18.35
C MET A 186 17.04 10.98 19.31
N TYR A 187 16.12 10.04 19.15
CA TYR A 187 16.05 8.78 19.89
C TYR A 187 16.57 7.66 19.00
N ASN A 188 17.83 7.27 19.18
CA ASN A 188 18.48 6.21 18.40
C ASN A 188 18.50 4.88 19.17
N ASP A 189 18.88 3.79 18.50
CA ASP A 189 18.87 2.43 19.06
C ASP A 189 17.53 2.09 19.74
N LEU A 190 16.44 2.51 19.10
CA LEU A 190 15.08 2.44 19.64
C LEU A 190 14.61 0.99 19.66
N VAL A 191 14.46 0.40 20.85
CA VAL A 191 13.94 -0.95 21.05
C VAL A 191 12.48 -0.88 21.43
N VAL A 192 11.63 -1.54 20.63
CA VAL A 192 10.17 -1.49 20.76
C VAL A 192 9.62 -2.89 20.87
N GLN A 193 8.70 -3.09 21.81
CA GLN A 193 7.98 -4.34 22.00
C GLN A 193 6.52 -4.15 21.61
N VAL A 194 6.01 -5.07 20.80
CA VAL A 194 4.58 -5.26 20.52
C VAL A 194 4.13 -6.50 21.26
N ASP A 195 3.12 -6.37 22.11
CA ASP A 195 2.44 -7.49 22.77
C ASP A 195 1.21 -7.90 21.97
N LEU A 196 1.02 -9.21 21.85
CA LEU A 196 -0.09 -9.85 21.14
C LEU A 196 -0.86 -10.72 22.14
N THR A 197 -1.59 -10.08 23.05
CA THR A 197 -2.28 -10.78 24.14
C THR A 197 -3.61 -11.35 23.66
N GLY A 198 -3.93 -12.59 24.03
CA GLY A 198 -5.19 -13.22 23.63
C GLY A 198 -5.20 -13.79 22.21
N SER A 199 -4.02 -13.97 21.59
CA SER A 199 -3.87 -14.62 20.28
C SER A 199 -4.59 -15.97 20.21
N ASN A 200 -5.41 -16.17 19.18
CA ASN A 200 -6.05 -17.44 18.87
C ASN A 200 -5.37 -18.07 17.65
N GLN A 201 -4.43 -18.98 17.95
CA GLN A 201 -3.61 -19.63 16.93
C GLN A 201 -4.42 -20.58 16.03
N ASP A 202 -5.37 -21.32 16.61
CA ASP A 202 -6.20 -22.26 15.84
C ASP A 202 -7.10 -21.51 14.86
N LEU A 203 -7.69 -20.39 15.29
CA LEU A 203 -8.43 -19.50 14.41
C LEU A 203 -7.54 -18.92 13.31
N THR A 204 -6.33 -18.47 13.67
CA THR A 204 -5.38 -17.90 12.71
C THR A 204 -5.00 -18.91 11.63
N LYS A 205 -4.65 -20.14 12.04
CA LYS A 205 -4.32 -21.24 11.12
C LYS A 205 -5.50 -21.62 10.24
N HIS A 206 -6.70 -21.70 10.82
CA HIS A 206 -7.91 -22.02 10.08
C HIS A 206 -8.22 -20.97 9.02
N ILE A 207 -8.25 -19.67 9.38
CA ILE A 207 -8.53 -18.59 8.43
C ILE A 207 -7.49 -18.59 7.31
N LYS A 208 -6.19 -18.64 7.66
CA LYS A 208 -5.12 -18.66 6.65
C LYS A 208 -5.29 -19.80 5.66
N ALA A 209 -5.55 -21.02 6.14
CA ALA A 209 -5.75 -22.17 5.27
C ALA A 209 -7.00 -22.02 4.39
N SER A 210 -8.11 -21.51 4.95
CA SER A 210 -9.35 -21.26 4.20
C SER A 210 -9.22 -20.15 3.16
N THR A 211 -8.32 -19.19 3.32
CA THR A 211 -8.21 -18.03 2.41
C THR A 211 -6.95 -18.02 1.54
N TYR A 212 -6.04 -18.98 1.75
CA TYR A 212 -4.76 -19.04 1.05
C TYR A 212 -4.92 -18.96 -0.47
N SER A 213 -3.97 -18.30 -1.12
CA SER A 213 -3.81 -18.36 -2.56
C SER A 213 -2.37 -18.14 -2.96
N PRO A 214 -1.81 -18.97 -3.87
CA PRO A 214 -0.47 -18.75 -4.40
C PRO A 214 -0.34 -17.41 -5.14
N TYR A 215 -1.45 -16.85 -5.64
CA TYR A 215 -1.43 -15.53 -6.28
C TYR A 215 -1.15 -14.36 -5.32
N PHE A 216 -1.26 -14.61 -4.01
CA PHE A 216 -1.05 -13.61 -2.96
C PHE A 216 0.28 -13.80 -2.21
N ASP A 217 1.14 -14.76 -2.61
CA ASP A 217 2.42 -15.02 -1.95
C ASP A 217 3.30 -13.77 -1.85
N VAL A 218 3.32 -12.93 -2.90
CA VAL A 218 4.05 -11.64 -2.88
C VAL A 218 3.51 -10.70 -1.80
N VAL A 219 2.20 -10.70 -1.56
CA VAL A 219 1.58 -9.90 -0.50
C VAL A 219 1.93 -10.49 0.87
N TYR A 220 1.88 -11.81 1.01
CA TYR A 220 2.23 -12.50 2.27
C TYR A 220 3.69 -12.26 2.68
N GLN A 221 4.59 -12.11 1.70
CA GLN A 221 6.00 -11.83 1.92
C GLN A 221 6.32 -10.33 2.12
N SER A 222 5.35 -9.43 1.98
CA SER A 222 5.58 -7.99 2.05
C SER A 222 5.60 -7.39 3.46
N VAL A 223 5.19 -8.17 4.48
CA VAL A 223 5.18 -7.73 5.88
C VAL A 223 6.50 -8.02 6.58
N LEU A 224 6.92 -7.14 7.50
CA LEU A 224 8.23 -7.20 8.16
C LEU A 224 8.47 -8.49 8.94
N ASN A 225 7.43 -8.99 9.63
CA ASN A 225 7.48 -10.19 10.44
C ASN A 225 6.86 -11.40 9.72
N GLY A 226 6.79 -11.35 8.38
CA GLY A 226 6.36 -12.46 7.56
C GLY A 226 7.10 -13.70 8.00
N ARG A 227 6.36 -14.66 8.55
CA ARG A 227 6.93 -15.98 8.80
C ARG A 227 6.95 -16.67 7.46
N ASP A 228 8.01 -17.44 7.19
CA ASP A 228 7.86 -18.55 6.24
C ASP A 228 6.58 -19.23 6.67
N GLN A 229 5.58 -19.22 5.79
CA GLN A 229 4.27 -19.71 6.16
C GLN A 229 4.50 -21.16 6.57
N ASP A 230 4.49 -21.44 7.88
CA ASP A 230 4.48 -22.77 8.49
C ASP A 230 3.13 -23.43 8.14
N TYR A 231 2.83 -23.49 6.85
CA TYR A 231 2.06 -24.56 6.29
C TYR A 231 2.90 -25.83 6.54
N PRO A 232 2.27 -26.95 6.94
CA PRO A 232 2.99 -28.20 7.09
C PRO A 232 3.81 -28.45 5.82
N ASP A 233 5.08 -28.89 5.97
CA ASP A 233 5.99 -29.31 4.88
C ASP A 233 5.18 -29.78 3.65
N HIS A 234 4.97 -28.86 2.69
CA HIS A 234 4.20 -29.04 1.46
C HIS A 234 2.69 -29.38 1.62
N PRO A 235 1.76 -28.41 1.78
CA PRO A 235 0.44 -28.59 1.18
C PRO A 235 0.67 -28.52 -0.32
N ASP A 236 0.17 -29.49 -1.08
CA ASP A 236 0.30 -29.48 -2.53
C ASP A 236 -0.23 -28.12 -3.03
N LEU A 237 0.63 -27.27 -3.60
CA LEU A 237 0.23 -25.97 -4.17
C LEU A 237 -0.78 -26.14 -5.33
N THR A 238 -1.02 -27.39 -5.71
CA THR A 238 -1.95 -27.89 -6.72
C THR A 238 -3.13 -28.68 -6.14
N THR A 239 -3.37 -28.68 -4.81
CA THR A 239 -4.42 -29.53 -4.21
C THR A 239 -5.82 -29.14 -4.71
N PHE A 240 -6.07 -27.83 -4.86
CA PHE A 240 -7.39 -27.31 -5.26
C PHE A 240 -7.27 -26.32 -6.42
N PRO A 241 -8.20 -26.37 -7.40
CA PRO A 241 -8.26 -25.35 -8.43
C PRO A 241 -8.57 -23.98 -7.81
N VAL A 242 -7.87 -22.94 -8.25
CA VAL A 242 -8.14 -21.58 -7.76
C VAL A 242 -9.49 -21.11 -8.28
N LYS A 243 -10.39 -20.72 -7.37
CA LYS A 243 -11.71 -20.19 -7.74
C LYS A 243 -11.62 -18.80 -8.34
N TYR A 244 -12.36 -18.61 -9.42
CA TYR A 244 -12.48 -17.38 -10.19
C TYR A 244 -13.97 -17.05 -10.35
N LEU A 245 -14.45 -16.05 -9.60
CA LEU A 245 -15.83 -15.60 -9.70
C LEU A 245 -16.01 -14.67 -10.90
N ILE A 246 -17.13 -14.82 -11.60
CA ILE A 246 -17.54 -13.94 -12.68
C ILE A 246 -18.96 -13.45 -12.40
N VAL A 247 -19.15 -12.14 -12.31
CA VAL A 247 -20.47 -11.51 -12.22
C VAL A 247 -20.77 -10.83 -13.55
N SER A 248 -21.83 -11.26 -14.22
CA SER A 248 -22.13 -10.81 -15.59
C SER A 248 -23.60 -10.48 -15.79
N ASP A 249 -23.89 -9.49 -16.64
CA ASP A 249 -25.21 -9.38 -17.23
C ASP A 249 -25.47 -10.57 -18.20
N PRO A 250 -26.69 -11.15 -18.23
CA PRO A 250 -27.04 -12.27 -19.11
C PRO A 250 -26.82 -11.99 -20.59
N MET A 251 -26.88 -10.73 -21.02
CA MET A 251 -26.67 -10.37 -22.43
C MET A 251 -25.29 -10.79 -22.96
N PHE A 252 -24.33 -11.06 -22.06
CA PHE A 252 -22.95 -11.43 -22.38
C PHE A 252 -22.70 -12.94 -22.32
N GLU A 253 -23.65 -13.74 -21.85
CA GLU A 253 -23.48 -15.18 -21.56
C GLU A 253 -22.79 -15.94 -22.70
N THR A 254 -23.29 -15.80 -23.93
CA THR A 254 -22.73 -16.50 -25.10
C THR A 254 -21.34 -15.99 -25.48
N VAL A 255 -21.14 -14.68 -25.44
CA VAL A 255 -19.86 -14.04 -25.85
C VAL A 255 -18.75 -14.35 -24.84
N LEU A 256 -19.10 -14.61 -23.59
CA LEU A 256 -18.15 -14.89 -22.51
C LEU A 256 -17.59 -16.31 -22.53
N GLN A 257 -18.25 -17.26 -23.22
CA GLN A 257 -17.89 -18.68 -23.21
C GLN A 257 -16.41 -18.96 -23.57
N PRO A 258 -15.82 -18.38 -24.63
CA PRO A 258 -14.42 -18.64 -24.97
C PRO A 258 -13.44 -18.23 -23.85
N PHE A 259 -13.78 -17.20 -23.07
CA PHE A 259 -12.99 -16.79 -21.92
C PHE A 259 -13.13 -17.76 -20.75
N ILE A 260 -14.37 -18.19 -20.44
CA ILE A 260 -14.66 -19.17 -19.38
C ILE A 260 -13.94 -20.49 -19.66
N GLU A 261 -14.05 -21.00 -20.89
CA GLU A 261 -13.38 -22.22 -21.33
C GLU A 261 -11.86 -22.11 -21.16
N TRP A 262 -11.27 -20.99 -21.59
CA TRP A 262 -9.84 -20.76 -21.44
C TRP A 262 -9.38 -20.70 -19.98
N LYS A 263 -10.11 -20.00 -19.10
CA LYS A 263 -9.80 -19.98 -17.66
C LYS A 263 -9.93 -21.37 -17.03
N THR A 264 -10.96 -22.11 -17.40
CA THR A 264 -11.13 -23.50 -16.96
C THR A 264 -9.96 -24.38 -17.42
N MET A 265 -9.51 -24.25 -18.68
CA MET A 265 -8.33 -24.95 -19.20
C MET A 265 -7.03 -24.58 -18.48
N LYS A 266 -6.92 -23.35 -17.96
CA LYS A 266 -5.79 -22.90 -17.14
C LYS A 266 -5.83 -23.44 -15.70
N GLY A 267 -6.85 -24.21 -15.33
CA GLY A 267 -6.99 -24.83 -14.02
C GLY A 267 -7.76 -23.98 -13.00
N PHE A 268 -8.46 -22.93 -13.43
CA PHE A 268 -9.37 -22.20 -12.55
C PHE A 268 -10.72 -22.92 -12.41
N GLU A 269 -11.26 -22.93 -11.20
CA GLU A 269 -12.67 -23.24 -10.99
C GLU A 269 -13.48 -21.96 -11.23
N VAL A 270 -14.11 -21.88 -12.41
CA VAL A 270 -14.88 -20.68 -12.79
C VAL A 270 -16.31 -20.80 -12.29
N ILE A 271 -16.74 -19.86 -11.46
CA ILE A 271 -18.10 -19.80 -10.91
C ILE A 271 -18.76 -18.51 -11.40
N ILE A 272 -19.91 -18.64 -12.07
CA ILE A 272 -20.56 -17.52 -12.76
C ILE A 272 -21.88 -17.21 -12.08
N GLY A 273 -22.06 -15.94 -11.70
CA GLY A 273 -23.32 -15.39 -11.21
C GLY A 273 -23.89 -14.39 -12.22
N TYR A 274 -24.96 -14.77 -12.92
CA TYR A 274 -25.66 -13.85 -13.81
C TYR A 274 -26.65 -12.97 -13.04
N THR A 275 -26.77 -11.68 -13.38
CA THR A 275 -27.55 -10.71 -12.61
C THR A 275 -29.07 -10.96 -12.61
N ASN A 276 -29.59 -11.76 -13.54
CA ASN A 276 -30.98 -12.25 -13.51
C ASN A 276 -31.20 -13.36 -12.46
N ASP A 277 -30.15 -14.10 -12.09
CA ASP A 277 -30.22 -15.24 -11.19
C ASP A 277 -29.82 -14.84 -9.76
N ILE A 278 -28.68 -14.18 -9.61
CA ILE A 278 -28.18 -13.70 -8.30
C ILE A 278 -28.84 -12.39 -7.88
N GLY A 279 -29.48 -11.70 -8.83
CA GLY A 279 -30.05 -10.36 -8.69
C GLY A 279 -29.07 -9.24 -9.06
N SER A 280 -29.61 -8.09 -9.49
CA SER A 280 -28.84 -6.99 -10.09
C SER A 280 -28.54 -5.82 -9.16
N SER A 281 -28.99 -5.87 -7.90
CA SER A 281 -28.68 -4.83 -6.92
C SER A 281 -27.25 -4.99 -6.40
N VAL A 282 -26.63 -3.88 -5.97
CA VAL A 282 -25.32 -3.89 -5.30
C VAL A 282 -25.32 -4.87 -4.13
N ALA A 283 -26.35 -4.83 -3.28
CA ALA A 283 -26.45 -5.69 -2.11
C ALA A 283 -26.51 -7.18 -2.49
N ASN A 284 -27.24 -7.54 -3.55
CA ASN A 284 -27.36 -8.93 -3.98
C ASN A 284 -26.02 -9.46 -4.53
N ILE A 285 -25.36 -8.67 -5.37
CA ILE A 285 -24.04 -9.01 -5.93
C ILE A 285 -23.01 -9.16 -4.81
N GLN A 286 -22.98 -8.21 -3.87
CA GLN A 286 -22.09 -8.23 -2.73
C GLN A 286 -22.33 -9.45 -1.85
N ASN A 287 -23.59 -9.75 -1.50
CA ASN A 287 -23.93 -10.93 -0.71
C ASN A 287 -23.53 -12.24 -1.40
N TRP A 288 -23.67 -12.33 -2.73
CA TRP A 288 -23.26 -13.50 -3.50
C TRP A 288 -21.75 -13.71 -3.45
N ILE A 289 -20.96 -12.64 -3.66
CA ILE A 289 -19.49 -12.70 -3.57
C ILE A 289 -19.04 -13.03 -2.14
N PHE A 290 -19.63 -12.35 -1.15
CA PHE A 290 -19.29 -12.53 0.26
C PHE A 290 -19.64 -13.94 0.75
N GLY A 291 -20.74 -14.53 0.27
CA GLY A 291 -21.08 -15.92 0.56
C GLY A 291 -19.96 -16.87 0.11
N HIS A 292 -19.51 -16.75 -1.14
CA HIS A 292 -18.42 -17.59 -1.66
C HIS A 292 -17.09 -17.42 -0.90
N TYR A 293 -16.80 -16.22 -0.40
CA TYR A 293 -15.60 -15.98 0.40
C TYR A 293 -15.73 -16.52 1.83
N ASN A 294 -16.85 -16.26 2.49
CA ASN A 294 -17.07 -16.62 3.90
C ASN A 294 -17.38 -18.11 4.12
N ASP A 295 -17.91 -18.81 3.11
CA ASP A 295 -18.17 -20.25 3.15
C ASP A 295 -16.90 -21.09 2.92
N ALA A 296 -15.75 -20.44 2.71
CA ALA A 296 -14.48 -21.10 2.44
C ALA A 296 -14.00 -21.97 3.62
N THR A 297 -13.34 -23.07 3.28
CA THR A 297 -12.75 -24.00 4.24
C THR A 297 -11.32 -24.36 3.84
N PRO A 298 -10.51 -24.97 4.73
CA PRO A 298 -9.17 -25.41 4.37
C PRO A 298 -9.13 -26.40 3.19
N ASP A 299 -10.20 -27.18 3.00
CA ASP A 299 -10.34 -28.15 1.90
C ASP A 299 -11.05 -27.56 0.68
N ASP A 300 -11.57 -26.34 0.78
CA ASP A 300 -12.26 -25.64 -0.30
C ASP A 300 -12.03 -24.12 -0.18
N PRO A 301 -10.82 -23.62 -0.53
CA PRO A 301 -10.41 -22.27 -0.22
C PRO A 301 -11.22 -21.17 -0.92
N ALA A 302 -11.12 -19.95 -0.37
CA ALA A 302 -11.83 -18.79 -0.85
C ALA A 302 -11.39 -18.37 -2.28
N PRO A 303 -12.31 -17.80 -3.08
CA PRO A 303 -11.98 -17.25 -4.40
C PRO A 303 -10.78 -16.30 -4.37
N SER A 304 -9.98 -16.35 -5.43
CA SER A 304 -8.84 -15.44 -5.61
C SER A 304 -9.16 -14.24 -6.48
N PHE A 305 -10.12 -14.42 -7.39
CA PHE A 305 -10.41 -13.46 -8.44
C PHE A 305 -11.91 -13.20 -8.54
N VAL A 306 -12.24 -11.95 -8.86
CA VAL A 306 -13.59 -11.55 -9.27
C VAL A 306 -13.50 -10.74 -10.57
N LEU A 307 -14.28 -11.12 -11.59
CA LEU A 307 -14.41 -10.33 -12.81
C LEU A 307 -15.85 -9.85 -12.97
N PHE A 308 -16.02 -8.54 -13.07
CA PHE A 308 -17.29 -7.92 -13.45
C PHE A 308 -17.37 -7.78 -14.96
N VAL A 309 -18.45 -8.26 -15.58
CA VAL A 309 -18.66 -8.24 -17.03
C VAL A 309 -19.91 -7.40 -17.34
N GLY A 310 -19.65 -6.17 -17.78
CA GLY A 310 -20.66 -5.15 -18.05
C GLY A 310 -20.21 -3.76 -17.58
N ASP A 311 -20.77 -2.71 -18.19
CA ASP A 311 -20.65 -1.34 -17.69
C ASP A 311 -21.53 -1.16 -16.42
N VAL A 312 -21.47 0.01 -15.79
CA VAL A 312 -22.22 0.35 -14.56
C VAL A 312 -23.74 0.24 -14.71
N GLN A 313 -24.25 0.26 -15.94
CA GLN A 313 -25.68 0.03 -16.23
C GLN A 313 -26.06 -1.45 -16.22
N GLN A 314 -25.13 -2.34 -16.57
CA GLN A 314 -25.33 -3.79 -16.63
C GLN A 314 -24.98 -4.45 -15.29
N VAL A 315 -23.83 -4.07 -14.72
CA VAL A 315 -23.35 -4.52 -13.41
C VAL A 315 -22.95 -3.28 -12.61
N PRO A 316 -23.75 -2.84 -11.63
CA PRO A 316 -23.48 -1.59 -10.92
C PRO A 316 -22.15 -1.63 -10.19
N ALA A 317 -21.48 -0.48 -10.09
CA ALA A 317 -20.31 -0.35 -9.21
C ALA A 317 -20.75 -0.42 -7.74
N SER A 318 -19.88 -0.96 -6.87
CA SER A 318 -20.18 -1.19 -5.45
C SER A 318 -20.61 0.08 -4.70
N SER A 319 -19.90 1.20 -4.87
CA SER A 319 -20.26 2.48 -4.25
C SER A 319 -19.46 3.64 -4.87
N LEU A 320 -19.52 4.82 -4.24
CA LEU A 320 -18.51 5.86 -4.39
C LEU A 320 -17.39 5.63 -3.37
N GLY A 321 -16.14 5.73 -3.80
CA GLY A 321 -14.98 5.66 -2.91
C GLY A 321 -15.02 6.78 -1.87
N SER A 322 -14.77 6.46 -0.61
CA SER A 322 -14.85 7.40 0.51
C SER A 322 -13.90 8.59 0.38
N ALA A 323 -12.69 8.34 -0.15
CA ALA A 323 -11.69 9.38 -0.41
C ALA A 323 -11.83 10.00 -1.82
N SER A 324 -12.09 9.18 -2.84
CA SER A 324 -12.11 9.64 -4.24
C SER A 324 -13.41 10.32 -4.65
N ASN A 325 -14.52 10.00 -3.98
CA ASN A 325 -15.89 10.32 -4.39
C ASN A 325 -16.21 9.86 -5.83
N LYS A 326 -15.53 8.81 -6.32
CA LYS A 326 -15.72 8.21 -7.65
C LYS A 326 -16.22 6.77 -7.54
N LYS A 327 -16.89 6.29 -8.58
CA LYS A 327 -17.38 4.90 -8.66
C LYS A 327 -16.23 3.91 -8.45
N THR A 328 -16.47 2.88 -7.65
CA THR A 328 -15.48 1.85 -7.33
C THR A 328 -16.14 0.48 -7.22
N ASP A 329 -15.39 -0.58 -7.56
CA ASP A 329 -15.75 -1.98 -7.32
C ASP A 329 -15.11 -2.56 -6.04
N LEU A 330 -14.28 -1.76 -5.35
CA LEU A 330 -13.54 -2.17 -4.14
C LEU A 330 -14.42 -2.89 -3.13
N TYR A 331 -15.60 -2.34 -2.84
CA TYR A 331 -16.44 -2.84 -1.75
C TYR A 331 -17.17 -4.15 -2.06
N TYR A 332 -17.11 -4.63 -3.30
CA TYR A 332 -17.50 -6.02 -3.60
C TYR A 332 -16.46 -7.03 -3.15
N CYS A 333 -15.22 -6.59 -2.96
CA CYS A 333 -14.09 -7.45 -2.67
C CYS A 333 -13.41 -7.13 -1.35
N SER A 334 -13.99 -6.25 -0.51
CA SER A 334 -13.57 -5.96 0.87
C SER A 334 -14.61 -6.54 1.85
N VAL A 335 -14.51 -7.85 2.10
CA VAL A 335 -15.45 -8.68 2.85
C VAL A 335 -15.45 -8.31 4.33
N ASP A 336 -14.28 -8.03 4.90
CA ASP A 336 -14.13 -7.69 6.32
C ASP A 336 -14.56 -6.24 6.64
N GLY A 337 -14.93 -5.46 5.61
CA GLY A 337 -15.42 -4.08 5.73
C GLY A 337 -14.34 -3.03 5.93
N ASP A 338 -13.07 -3.42 5.82
CA ASP A 338 -11.94 -2.50 5.75
C ASP A 338 -11.59 -2.11 4.29
N MET A 339 -10.41 -1.54 4.07
CA MET A 339 -9.99 -1.01 2.77
C MET A 339 -9.17 -2.00 1.92
N PHE A 340 -8.85 -3.17 2.44
CA PHE A 340 -8.09 -4.20 1.75
C PHE A 340 -9.03 -5.13 1.00
N PRO A 341 -8.84 -5.32 -0.31
CA PRO A 341 -9.61 -6.32 -1.03
C PRO A 341 -9.02 -7.71 -0.75
N GLU A 342 -9.83 -8.66 -0.31
CA GLU A 342 -9.40 -10.05 -0.09
C GLU A 342 -9.30 -10.83 -1.41
N MET A 343 -9.86 -10.30 -2.50
CA MET A 343 -9.83 -10.85 -3.86
C MET A 343 -9.29 -9.84 -4.86
N TYR A 344 -8.49 -10.29 -5.82
CA TYR A 344 -8.12 -9.46 -6.96
C TYR A 344 -9.31 -9.30 -7.88
N TYR A 345 -9.64 -8.05 -8.23
CA TYR A 345 -10.80 -7.78 -9.07
C TYR A 345 -10.47 -6.98 -10.31
N GLY A 346 -11.25 -7.23 -11.36
CA GLY A 346 -11.19 -6.51 -12.62
C GLY A 346 -12.57 -6.35 -13.23
N ARG A 347 -12.66 -5.52 -14.28
CA ARG A 347 -13.91 -5.30 -15.01
C ARG A 347 -13.68 -5.31 -16.52
N PHE A 348 -14.42 -6.16 -17.23
CA PHE A 348 -14.68 -5.99 -18.65
C PHE A 348 -15.87 -5.05 -18.83
N SER A 349 -15.58 -3.76 -18.97
CA SER A 349 -16.62 -2.73 -19.11
C SER A 349 -17.14 -2.73 -20.53
N ALA A 350 -18.40 -3.12 -20.72
CA ALA A 350 -19.04 -3.19 -22.02
C ALA A 350 -20.54 -2.89 -21.89
N MET A 351 -21.09 -2.13 -22.82
CA MET A 351 -22.52 -1.85 -22.95
C MET A 351 -23.21 -2.78 -23.97
N ASN A 352 -22.43 -3.55 -24.74
CA ASN A 352 -22.94 -4.48 -25.75
C ASN A 352 -21.93 -5.59 -26.08
N THR A 353 -22.41 -6.64 -26.74
CA THR A 353 -21.66 -7.86 -27.07
C THR A 353 -20.43 -7.60 -27.93
N SER A 354 -20.49 -6.67 -28.89
CA SER A 354 -19.34 -6.31 -29.73
C SER A 354 -18.19 -5.69 -28.94
N GLN A 355 -18.48 -4.84 -27.95
CA GLN A 355 -17.47 -4.24 -27.07
C GLN A 355 -16.82 -5.29 -26.16
N LEU A 356 -17.60 -6.24 -25.64
CA LEU A 356 -17.06 -7.33 -24.83
C LEU A 356 -16.19 -8.27 -25.68
N GLN A 357 -16.66 -8.65 -26.88
CA GLN A 357 -15.93 -9.53 -27.78
C GLN A 357 -14.53 -8.98 -28.11
N ALA A 358 -14.41 -7.66 -28.33
CA ALA A 358 -13.11 -7.02 -28.58
C ALA A 358 -12.14 -7.13 -27.37
N GLN A 359 -12.65 -7.06 -26.15
CA GLN A 359 -11.85 -7.21 -24.93
C GLN A 359 -11.43 -8.68 -24.73
N ILE A 360 -12.34 -9.63 -24.93
CA ILE A 360 -12.06 -11.07 -24.86
C ILE A 360 -11.02 -11.46 -25.90
N ASN A 361 -11.18 -11.04 -27.16
CA ASN A 361 -10.24 -11.39 -28.23
C ASN A 361 -8.81 -10.93 -27.91
N LYS A 362 -8.63 -9.68 -27.45
CA LYS A 362 -7.31 -9.18 -27.05
C LYS A 362 -6.74 -9.95 -25.85
N THR A 363 -7.58 -10.27 -24.88
CA THR A 363 -7.17 -11.02 -23.69
C THR A 363 -6.72 -12.44 -24.05
N LEU A 364 -7.51 -13.15 -24.87
CA LEU A 364 -7.17 -14.49 -25.32
C LEU A 364 -5.94 -14.51 -26.23
N TYR A 365 -5.83 -13.57 -27.16
CA TYR A 365 -4.65 -13.43 -28.02
C TYR A 365 -3.36 -13.29 -27.19
N TYR A 366 -3.41 -12.48 -26.13
CA TYR A 366 -2.27 -12.28 -25.23
C TYR A 366 -2.01 -13.51 -24.36
N GLU A 367 -3.04 -14.03 -23.67
CA GLU A 367 -2.86 -15.14 -22.72
C GLU A 367 -2.52 -16.48 -23.39
N LYS A 368 -3.01 -16.72 -24.62
CA LYS A 368 -2.68 -17.91 -25.41
C LYS A 368 -1.37 -17.79 -26.19
N TYR A 369 -0.71 -16.63 -26.10
CA TYR A 369 0.53 -16.34 -26.83
C TYR A 369 0.36 -16.51 -28.35
N GLU A 370 -0.77 -16.05 -28.90
CA GLU A 370 -1.11 -16.21 -30.33
C GLU A 370 -0.43 -15.14 -31.22
N PHE A 371 0.65 -14.52 -30.75
CA PHE A 371 1.31 -13.41 -31.42
C PHE A 371 1.91 -13.80 -32.77
N GLU A 372 1.62 -13.03 -33.82
CA GLU A 372 2.31 -13.17 -35.11
C GLU A 372 3.80 -12.79 -35.00
N ASN A 373 4.10 -11.75 -34.22
CA ASN A 373 5.45 -11.34 -33.85
C ASN A 373 5.47 -10.85 -32.39
N PRO A 374 6.10 -11.58 -31.45
CA PRO A 374 6.12 -11.21 -30.04
C PRO A 374 7.18 -10.14 -29.67
N SER A 375 7.97 -9.62 -30.62
CA SER A 375 9.07 -8.69 -30.32
C SER A 375 8.64 -7.43 -29.58
N TYR A 376 7.38 -7.00 -29.76
CA TYR A 376 6.85 -5.83 -29.06
C TYR A 376 6.74 -6.03 -27.54
N LEU A 377 6.81 -7.27 -27.03
CA LEU A 377 6.82 -7.56 -25.60
C LEU A 377 8.11 -7.07 -24.91
N ASP A 378 9.19 -6.83 -25.67
CA ASP A 378 10.45 -6.27 -25.16
C ASP A 378 10.43 -4.73 -25.08
N ASP A 379 9.41 -4.09 -25.66
CA ASP A 379 9.29 -2.64 -25.73
C ASP A 379 8.33 -2.12 -24.65
N VAL A 380 8.80 -1.16 -23.85
CA VAL A 380 7.96 -0.44 -22.88
C VAL A 380 7.98 1.06 -23.16
N THR A 381 6.82 1.70 -23.03
CA THR A 381 6.71 3.16 -23.09
C THR A 381 6.43 3.69 -21.68
N LEU A 382 7.40 4.43 -21.12
CA LEU A 382 7.29 5.10 -19.82
C LEU A 382 7.20 6.61 -20.03
N ILE A 383 6.13 7.24 -19.56
CA ILE A 383 5.87 8.67 -19.76
C ILE A 383 5.82 9.37 -18.40
N ALA A 384 6.81 10.22 -18.13
CA ALA A 384 6.69 11.26 -17.11
C ALA A 384 5.96 12.45 -17.78
N GLY A 385 4.66 12.57 -17.50
CA GLY A 385 3.83 13.64 -18.06
C GLY A 385 4.35 15.02 -17.68
N ALA A 386 4.01 16.03 -18.48
CA ALA A 386 4.36 17.41 -18.14
C ALA A 386 3.66 17.81 -16.83
N ASP A 387 4.47 18.14 -15.83
CA ASP A 387 4.03 18.82 -14.61
C ASP A 387 4.75 20.17 -14.59
N GLY A 388 3.99 21.25 -14.78
CA GLY A 388 4.53 22.60 -14.98
C GLY A 388 5.04 23.24 -13.70
N TYR A 389 4.77 22.62 -12.56
CA TYR A 389 5.04 23.13 -11.24
C TYR A 389 5.54 21.96 -10.38
N TRP A 390 6.63 22.16 -9.65
CA TRP A 390 7.24 21.11 -8.86
C TRP A 390 6.36 20.79 -7.63
N ASN A 391 6.27 19.50 -7.26
CA ASN A 391 5.66 19.06 -6.00
C ASN A 391 6.56 19.34 -4.80
#